data_AF-A0AAU6LN16-F1
#
_entry.id   AF-A0AAU6LN16-F1
#
_cell.length_a   1.000
_cell.length_b   1.000
_cell.length_c   1.000
_cell.angle_alpha   90.00
_cell.angle_beta   90.00
_cell.angle_gamma   90.00
#
_symmetry.space_group_name_H-M   'P 1'
#
loop_
_entity.id
_entity.type
_entity.pdbx_description
1 polymer ?
#
loop_
_entity_poly.entity_id
_entity_poly.type
_entity_poly.pdbx_seq_one_letter_code
_entity_poly.pdbx_strand_id
1 'polypeptide(L)' 'MNRGFAAIGTTGTTGTYCLYAVDVLTGKATDKGAFPTRYQVTDLALPINQK' A
#
# COMPACT_ATOMS: atom_id res chain seq x y z
N MET A 1 12.29 -8.77 -9.42
CA MET A 1 11.68 -8.11 -8.25
C MET A 1 10.20 -8.47 -8.22
N ASN A 2 9.75 -9.16 -7.17
CA ASN A 2 8.38 -9.66 -7.06
C ASN A 2 7.64 -8.92 -5.93
N ARG A 3 7.18 -7.70 -6.20
CA ARG A 3 6.44 -6.86 -5.24
C ARG A 3 5.17 -6.31 -5.89
N GLY A 4 4.05 -6.41 -5.18
CA GLY A 4 2.79 -5.78 -5.54
C GLY A 4 2.33 -4.81 -4.45
N PHE A 5 1.32 -3.99 -4.75
CA PHE A 5 0.73 -3.05 -3.80
C PHE A 5 -0.79 -3.21 -3.77
N ALA A 6 -1.39 -3.06 -2.58
CA ALA A 6 -2.83 -3.14 -2.40
C ALA A 6 -3.31 -2.02 -1.45
N ALA A 7 -4.43 -1.41 -1.80
CA ALA A 7 -5.16 -0.50 -0.92
C ALA A 7 -6.40 -1.22 -0.36
N ILE A 8 -6.51 -1.30 0.96
CA ILE A 8 -7.61 -1.99 1.65
C ILE A 8 -8.38 -0.97 2.50
N GLY A 9 -9.70 -0.93 2.34
CA GLY A 9 -10.56 -0.14 3.21
C GLY A 9 -10.70 -0.80 4.58
N THR A 10 -10.46 -0.06 5.66
CA THR A 10 -10.63 -0.57 7.02
C THR A 10 -12.06 -0.36 7.48
N THR A 11 -12.79 -1.45 7.76
CA THR A 11 -14.13 -1.39 8.34
C THR A 11 -14.04 -1.01 9.81
N GLY A 12 -14.47 0.22 10.15
CA GLY A 12 -14.46 0.74 11.52
C GLY A 12 -14.33 2.27 11.59
N THR A 13 -13.77 2.88 10.55
CA THR A 13 -13.65 4.34 10.43
C THR A 13 -14.07 4.72 9.02
N THR A 14 -15.21 5.40 8.89
CA THR A 14 -15.76 5.80 7.59
C THR A 14 -14.70 6.59 6.80
N GLY A 15 -14.14 5.99 5.75
CA GLY A 15 -13.20 6.65 4.84
C GLY A 15 -11.72 6.33 5.01
N THR A 16 -11.30 5.48 5.95
CA THR A 16 -9.87 5.14 6.09
C THR A 16 -9.46 3.96 5.19
N TYR A 17 -8.37 4.15 4.46
CA TYR A 17 -7.72 3.15 3.62
C TYR A 17 -6.28 2.94 4.09
N CYS A 18 -5.76 1.72 4.02
CA CYS A 18 -4.35 1.44 4.28
C CYS A 18 -3.66 0.91 3.03
N LEU A 19 -2.42 1.35 2.80
CA LEU A 19 -1.55 0.86 1.74
C LEU A 19 -0.69 -0.29 2.28
N TYR A 20 -0.65 -1.39 1.53
CA TYR A 20 0.19 -2.54 1.83
C TYR A 20 1.16 -2.82 0.69
N ALA A 21 2.42 -3.09 1.04
CA ALA A 21 3.35 -3.76 0.14
C ALA A 21 3.20 -5.28 0.32
N VAL A 22 2.99 -5.99 -0.78
CA VAL A 22 2.76 -7.44 -0.80
C VAL A 22 3.93 -8.12 -1.52
N ASP A 23 4.58 -9.04 -0.82
CA ASP A 23 5.47 -10.01 -1.46
C ASP A 23 4.59 -11.05 -2.17
N VAL A 24 4.61 -11.06 -3.51
CA VAL A 24 3.68 -11.90 -4.29
C VAL A 24 4.05 -13.38 -4.27
N LEU A 25 5.26 -13.74 -3.82
CA LEU A 25 5.69 -15.13 -3.71
C LEU A 25 5.23 -15.74 -2.38
N THR A 26 5.21 -14.94 -1.32
CA THR A 26 4.92 -15.40 0.06
C THR A 26 3.57 -14.94 0.58
N GLY A 27 2.92 -13.98 -0.09
CA GLY A 27 1.69 -13.35 0.37
C GLY A 27 1.88 -12.40 1.57
N LYS A 28 3.12 -12.17 2.01
CA LYS A 28 3.39 -11.31 3.17
C LYS A 28 3.00 -9.86 2.86
N ALA A 29 2.03 -9.35 3.60
CA ALA A 29 1.61 -7.94 3.56
C ALA A 29 2.36 -7.13 4.63
N THR A 30 2.91 -5.99 4.23
CA THR A 30 3.56 -5.02 5.12
C THR A 30 2.84 -3.69 5.00
N ASP A 31 2.32 -3.17 6.12
CA ASP A 31 1.67 -1.87 6.20
C ASP A 31 2.64 -0.74 5.81
N LYS A 32 2.18 0.20 4.99
CA LYS A 32 2.89 1.39 4.52
C LYS A 32 2.24 2.70 4.94
N GLY A 33 1.06 2.67 5.55
CA GLY A 33 0.38 3.84 6.08
C GLY A 33 -1.11 3.91 5.69
N ALA A 34 -1.84 4.71 6.47
CA ALA A 34 -3.26 4.98 6.28
C ALA A 34 -3.51 6.33 5.61
N PHE A 35 -4.59 6.42 4.84
CA PHE A 35 -5.00 7.62 4.12
C PHE A 35 -6.54 7.74 4.05
N PRO A 36 -7.08 8.97 3.99
CA PRO A 36 -8.50 9.24 4.24
C PRO A 36 -9.42 9.14 3.01
N THR A 37 -8.91 8.83 1.81
CA THR A 37 -9.75 8.78 0.61
C THR A 37 -9.38 7.66 -0.36
N ARG A 38 -10.41 7.04 -0.94
CA ARG A 38 -10.32 5.82 -1.78
C ARG A 38 -9.50 6.01 -3.05
N TYR A 39 -9.31 7.26 -3.49
CA TYR A 39 -8.69 7.63 -4.76
C TYR A 39 -7.46 8.52 -4.60
N GLN A 40 -6.77 8.48 -3.46
CA GLN A 40 -5.52 9.21 -3.33
C GLN A 40 -4.44 8.55 -4.18
N VAL A 41 -3.95 9.29 -5.19
CA VAL A 41 -2.73 8.94 -5.92
C VAL A 41 -1.55 9.37 -5.05
N THR A 42 -1.00 8.43 -4.28
CA THR A 42 0.30 8.65 -3.63
C THR A 42 1.36 8.27 -4.65
N ASP A 43 2.13 9.25 -5.12
CA ASP A 43 3.35 8.97 -5.87
C ASP A 43 4.30 8.26 -4.91
N LEU A 44 4.37 6.93 -5.03
CA LEU A 44 5.40 6.15 -4.36
C LEU A 44 6.68 6.42 -5.13
N ALA A 45 7.32 7.54 -4.83
CA ALA A 45 8.64 7.86 -5.32
C ALA A 45 9.60 6.77 -4.84
N LEU A 46 9.74 5.70 -5.63
CA LEU A 46 10.82 4.76 -5.49
C LEU A 46 12.09 5.59 -5.69
N PRO A 47 13.00 5.64 -4.71
CA PRO A 47 14.30 6.23 -4.96
C PRO A 47 14.85 5.57 -6.21
N ILE A 48 15.28 6.37 -7.21
CA ILE A 48 15.71 5.87 -8.52
C ILE A 48 16.91 4.89 -8.44
N ASN A 49 17.46 4.72 -7.24
CA ASN A 49 18.58 3.89 -6.88
C ASN A 49 18.13 2.65 -6.09
N GLN A 50 17.17 1.89 -6.63
CA GLN A 50 16.88 0.55 -6.11
C GLN A 50 17.92 -0.42 -6.68
N LYS A 51 19.05 -0.56 -5.99
CA LYS A 51 20.00 -1.66 -6.21
C LYS A 51 19.38 -3.00 -5.83
#